data_AF-A0AAD6JQL2-F1
#
_entry.id   AF-A0AAD6JQL2-F1
#
_cell.length_a   1.000
_cell.length_b   1.000
_cell.length_c   1.000
_cell.angle_alpha   90.00
_cell.angle_beta   90.00
_cell.angle_gamma   90.00
#
_symmetry.space_group_name_H-M   'P 1'
#
loop_
_entity.id
_entity.type
_entity.pdbx_description
1 polymer ?
#
loop_
_entity_poly.entity_id
_entity_poly.type
_entity_poly.pdbx_seq_one_letter_code
_entity_poly.pdbx_strand_id
1 'polypeptide(L)'
;MDSTSGRASAPDPNSGEPGPSAGSSSVSASLPQQQQPEGSSPPAPPSRYESQKRRDWNTFLQYLKNHKPPLTLARCSGAHVIEFLKYLDQFGKTKVHITGCPYFGHQNPPAPCSCPLKQAWGSLDALIGRLRAAYEENGGRPESNPFGARAVRIYLREVREGQAKARGIPYEKKKRKEGAGGGSTSGGGEGSGDADSSAAASSAAATTTV
;
A
#
# COMPACT_ATOMS: atom_id res chain seq x y z
N MET A 1 -5.68 -56.24 35.71
CA MET A 1 -4.49 -55.75 36.44
C MET A 1 -3.95 -54.59 35.62
N ASP A 2 -4.62 -53.44 35.58
CA ASP A 2 -4.86 -52.44 36.66
C ASP A 2 -3.57 -51.99 37.36
N SER A 3 -3.21 -50.70 37.22
CA SER A 3 -2.90 -49.78 38.33
C SER A 3 -2.20 -48.48 37.89
N THR A 4 -2.94 -47.36 38.01
CA THR A 4 -2.59 -45.99 38.55
C THR A 4 -1.35 -45.23 37.98
N SER A 5 -1.18 -43.89 37.94
CA SER A 5 -1.71 -42.70 38.62
C SER A 5 -1.25 -41.44 37.84
N GLY A 6 -1.90 -40.28 38.05
CA GLY A 6 -1.22 -38.98 37.96
C GLY A 6 -1.92 -37.91 37.12
N ARG A 7 -2.80 -37.14 37.76
CA ARG A 7 -3.59 -36.02 37.21
C ARG A 7 -3.22 -34.75 37.98
N ALA A 8 -3.02 -33.64 37.30
CA ALA A 8 -3.01 -32.30 37.89
C ALA A 8 -3.74 -31.32 36.96
N SER A 9 -4.87 -30.83 37.47
CA SER A 9 -5.77 -29.86 36.84
C SER A 9 -5.32 -28.42 37.10
N ALA A 10 -5.62 -27.52 36.16
CA ALA A 10 -5.79 -26.09 36.43
C ALA A 10 -7.25 -25.71 36.10
N PRO A 11 -7.89 -24.79 36.85
CA PRO A 11 -9.32 -24.49 36.71
C PRO A 11 -9.62 -23.36 35.70
N ASP A 12 -10.63 -23.60 34.87
CA ASP A 12 -11.36 -22.60 34.09
C ASP A 12 -12.32 -21.79 34.98
N PRO A 13 -12.38 -20.45 34.85
CA PRO A 13 -13.44 -19.68 35.47
C PRO A 13 -14.58 -19.39 34.48
N ASN A 14 -15.77 -19.75 34.95
CA ASN A 14 -16.98 -18.94 34.94
C ASN A 14 -18.07 -19.27 33.90
N SER A 15 -18.99 -20.10 34.39
CA SER A 15 -20.36 -20.34 33.93
C SER A 15 -21.32 -19.20 34.32
N GLY A 16 -22.48 -19.14 33.65
CA GLY A 16 -23.68 -18.42 34.09
C GLY A 16 -24.33 -17.64 32.95
N GLU A 17 -25.00 -18.32 32.02
CA GLU A 17 -26.45 -18.66 32.02
C GLU A 17 -27.35 -17.54 31.41
N PRO A 18 -28.31 -17.89 30.52
CA PRO A 18 -29.11 -16.95 29.74
C PRO A 18 -30.56 -16.79 30.23
N GLY A 19 -31.24 -15.73 29.77
CA GLY A 19 -32.71 -15.61 29.82
C GLY A 19 -33.23 -14.18 29.61
N PRO A 20 -34.54 -13.98 29.35
CA PRO A 20 -35.13 -14.13 28.02
C PRO A 20 -35.86 -12.87 27.51
N SER A 21 -36.29 -12.94 26.23
CA SER A 21 -37.06 -11.97 25.47
C SER A 21 -38.49 -11.70 25.99
N ALA A 22 -39.00 -10.47 25.83
CA ALA A 22 -40.29 -10.14 25.17
C ALA A 22 -40.73 -8.67 25.41
N GLY A 23 -41.36 -8.06 24.38
CA GLY A 23 -42.62 -7.30 24.58
C GLY A 23 -42.60 -5.77 24.57
N SER A 24 -42.89 -5.21 23.38
CA SER A 24 -43.82 -4.10 23.07
C SER A 24 -44.01 -2.85 23.97
N SER A 25 -43.75 -1.69 23.34
CA SER A 25 -44.60 -0.48 23.15
C SER A 25 -45.16 0.38 24.31
N SER A 26 -45.08 1.70 24.07
CA SER A 26 -45.78 2.88 24.68
C SER A 26 -45.21 3.36 26.03
N VAL A 27 -44.97 4.65 26.32
CA VAL A 27 -45.70 5.92 26.08
C VAL A 27 -44.75 7.15 26.20
N SER A 28 -45.18 8.30 25.67
CA SER A 28 -44.56 9.63 25.86
C SER A 28 -44.66 10.14 27.31
N ALA A 29 -43.60 10.77 27.84
CA ALA A 29 -43.69 11.82 28.87
C ALA A 29 -42.40 12.66 28.92
N SER A 30 -42.55 13.97 28.73
CA SER A 30 -41.51 15.00 28.81
C SER A 30 -41.25 15.42 30.26
N LEU A 31 -40.00 15.75 30.63
CA LEU A 31 -39.62 16.72 31.68
C LEU A 31 -38.11 17.09 31.53
N PRO A 32 -37.67 18.29 31.94
CA PRO A 32 -36.42 18.92 31.50
C PRO A 32 -35.23 18.53 32.37
N GLN A 33 -34.10 18.14 31.75
CA GLN A 33 -32.84 17.92 32.46
C GLN A 33 -31.83 19.04 32.16
N GLN A 34 -31.31 19.56 33.26
CA GLN A 34 -30.46 20.72 33.46
C GLN A 34 -29.17 20.71 32.62
N GLN A 35 -28.76 21.91 32.18
CA GLN A 35 -27.44 22.21 31.61
C GLN A 35 -26.33 21.81 32.58
N GLN A 36 -25.46 20.90 32.14
CA GLN A 36 -24.14 20.70 32.73
C GLN A 36 -23.10 21.62 32.07
N PRO A 37 -22.14 22.16 32.83
CA PRO A 37 -21.09 23.03 32.30
C PRO A 37 -20.10 22.23 31.45
N GLU A 38 -19.71 22.80 30.31
CA GLU A 38 -18.75 22.22 29.37
C GLU A 38 -17.35 22.11 30.00
N GLY A 39 -17.07 20.94 30.59
CA GLY A 39 -15.74 20.52 31.00
C GLY A 39 -14.93 20.08 29.79
N SER A 40 -13.83 20.77 29.52
CA SER A 40 -12.87 20.46 28.44
C SER A 40 -12.51 18.96 28.43
N SER A 41 -12.86 18.26 27.35
CA SER A 41 -12.34 16.93 27.08
C SER A 41 -10.83 17.00 26.84
N PRO A 42 -10.01 16.05 27.35
CA PRO A 42 -8.62 15.94 26.96
C PRO A 42 -8.54 15.75 25.44
N PRO A 43 -7.51 16.29 24.76
CA PRO A 43 -7.42 16.16 23.31
C PRO A 43 -7.43 14.68 22.94
N ALA A 44 -8.36 14.31 22.07
CA ALA A 44 -8.48 12.94 21.59
C ALA A 44 -7.12 12.47 21.05
N PRO A 45 -6.72 11.21 21.31
CA PRO A 45 -5.46 10.69 20.82
C PRO A 45 -5.42 10.87 19.29
N PRO A 46 -4.27 11.29 18.73
CA PRO A 46 -4.16 11.56 17.31
C PRO A 46 -4.60 10.33 16.53
N SER A 47 -5.36 10.56 15.45
CA SER A 47 -5.78 9.49 14.54
C SER A 47 -4.61 8.58 14.19
N ARG A 48 -4.87 7.28 13.98
CA ARG A 48 -3.85 6.31 13.55
C ARG A 48 -3.00 6.84 12.38
N TYR A 49 -3.62 7.59 11.48
CA TYR A 49 -2.94 8.25 10.37
C TYR A 49 -1.94 9.32 10.83
N GLU A 50 -2.36 10.19 11.74
CA GLU A 50 -1.54 11.30 12.28
C GLU A 50 -0.29 10.79 13.01
N SER A 51 -0.45 9.79 13.87
CA SER A 51 0.70 9.18 14.56
C SER A 51 1.67 8.51 13.57
N GLN A 52 1.16 7.86 12.52
CA GLN A 52 2.01 7.29 11.48
C GLN A 52 2.77 8.37 10.71
N LYS A 53 2.07 9.43 10.26
CA LYS A 53 2.66 10.57 9.56
C LYS A 53 3.78 11.21 10.37
N ARG A 54 3.56 11.42 11.68
CA ARG A 54 4.56 11.99 12.58
C ARG A 54 5.81 11.10 12.72
N ARG A 55 5.63 9.77 12.81
CA ARG A 55 6.76 8.82 12.85
C ARG A 55 7.57 8.83 11.56
N ASP A 56 6.89 8.82 10.43
CA ASP A 56 7.52 8.84 9.12
C ASP A 56 8.30 10.14 8.90
N TRP A 57 7.71 11.28 9.29
CA TRP A 57 8.35 12.58 9.26
C TRP A 57 9.62 12.62 10.12
N ASN A 58 9.53 12.19 11.37
CA ASN A 58 10.70 12.13 12.26
C ASN A 58 11.80 11.22 11.72
N THR A 59 11.42 10.08 11.15
CA THR A 59 12.37 9.14 10.53
C THR A 59 13.09 9.81 9.36
N PHE A 60 12.37 10.55 8.53
CA PHE A 60 12.95 11.29 7.41
C PHE A 60 13.87 12.42 7.88
N LEU A 61 13.48 13.19 8.90
CA LEU A 61 14.35 14.21 9.49
C LEU A 61 15.63 13.61 10.07
N GLN A 62 15.54 12.43 10.68
CA GLN A 62 16.72 11.72 11.18
C GLN A 62 17.62 11.25 10.03
N TYR A 63 17.04 10.78 8.93
CA TYR A 63 17.80 10.44 7.72
C TYR A 63 18.59 11.65 7.20
N LEU A 64 17.98 12.83 7.11
CA LEU A 64 18.67 14.05 6.66
C LEU A 64 19.83 14.47 7.58
N LYS A 65 19.64 14.35 8.90
CA LYS A 65 20.69 14.64 9.89
C LYS A 65 21.88 13.69 9.77
N ASN A 66 21.62 12.43 9.44
CA ASN A 66 22.65 11.40 9.32
C ASN A 66 23.36 11.42 7.95
N HIS A 67 22.84 12.18 6.98
CA HIS A 67 23.43 12.33 5.67
C HIS A 67 24.82 13.00 5.76
N LYS A 68 25.74 12.62 4.86
CA LYS A 68 27.10 13.17 4.79
C LYS A 68 27.34 13.78 3.40
N PRO A 69 27.42 15.12 3.27
CA PRO A 69 27.34 16.14 4.32
C PRO A 69 25.93 16.30 4.92
N PRO A 70 25.79 16.85 6.14
CA PRO A 70 24.48 17.06 6.77
C PRO A 70 23.55 17.88 5.89
N LEU A 71 22.31 17.40 5.74
CA LEU A 71 21.30 18.07 4.93
C LEU A 71 20.23 18.69 5.82
N THR A 72 19.79 19.88 5.42
CA THR A 72 18.59 20.52 5.96
C THR A 72 17.43 20.33 5.00
N LEU A 73 16.19 20.46 5.49
CA LEU A 73 15.00 20.39 4.63
C LEU A 73 15.05 21.39 3.46
N ALA A 74 15.60 22.59 3.68
CA ALA A 74 15.72 23.62 2.65
C ALA A 74 16.66 23.23 1.49
N ARG A 75 17.63 22.35 1.76
CA ARG A 75 18.57 21.82 0.76
C ARG A 75 18.16 20.42 0.27
N CYS A 76 17.07 19.88 0.81
CA CYS A 76 16.54 18.60 0.39
C CYS A 76 15.92 18.73 -1.00
N SER A 77 16.09 17.69 -1.81
CA SER A 77 15.61 17.64 -3.19
C SER A 77 15.03 16.26 -3.44
N GLY A 78 14.33 16.09 -4.57
CA GLY A 78 13.77 14.79 -4.95
C GLY A 78 14.81 13.66 -5.03
N ALA A 79 16.07 13.97 -5.29
CA ALA A 79 17.16 12.98 -5.30
C ALA A 79 17.38 12.36 -3.91
N HIS A 80 17.47 13.19 -2.87
CA HIS A 80 17.62 12.74 -1.48
C HIS A 80 16.40 11.95 -1.01
N VAL A 81 15.21 12.31 -1.48
CA VAL A 81 13.99 11.53 -1.21
C VAL A 81 14.09 10.14 -1.86
N ILE A 82 14.53 10.04 -3.11
CA ILE A 82 14.70 8.75 -3.80
C ILE A 82 15.74 7.87 -3.08
N GLU A 83 16.84 8.46 -2.62
CA GLU A 83 17.86 7.75 -1.86
C GLU A 83 17.31 7.22 -0.53
N PHE A 84 16.52 8.03 0.19
CA PHE A 84 15.79 7.58 1.38
C PHE A 84 14.87 6.39 1.06
N LEU A 85 14.12 6.41 -0.04
CA LEU A 85 13.25 5.30 -0.43
C LEU A 85 14.07 4.02 -0.74
N LYS A 86 15.24 4.15 -1.39
CA LYS A 86 16.15 3.03 -1.65
C LYS A 86 16.76 2.46 -0.37
N TYR A 87 17.04 3.31 0.62
CA TYR A 87 17.46 2.87 1.94
C TYR A 87 16.35 2.04 2.63
N LEU A 88 15.09 2.48 2.54
CA LEU A 88 13.95 1.74 3.11
C LEU A 88 13.70 0.38 2.45
N ASP A 89 14.08 0.21 1.18
CA ASP A 89 13.97 -1.08 0.49
C ASP A 89 14.78 -2.19 1.19
N GLN A 90 15.86 -1.86 1.92
CA GLN A 90 16.69 -2.84 2.62
C GLN A 90 15.94 -3.57 3.76
N PHE A 91 14.90 -2.94 4.29
CA PHE A 91 14.07 -3.47 5.38
C PHE A 91 12.70 -3.95 4.86
N GLY A 92 12.60 -4.15 3.55
CA GLY A 92 11.40 -4.62 2.89
C GLY A 92 11.03 -6.05 3.23
N LYS A 93 9.76 -6.39 3.03
CA LYS A 93 9.22 -7.76 3.22
C LYS A 93 8.75 -8.41 1.92
N THR A 94 8.79 -7.69 0.80
CA THR A 94 8.27 -8.17 -0.47
C THR A 94 9.41 -8.77 -1.30
N LYS A 95 9.25 -10.01 -1.77
CA LYS A 95 10.20 -10.62 -2.71
C LYS A 95 10.08 -9.93 -4.08
N VAL A 96 11.19 -9.39 -4.58
CA VAL A 96 11.25 -8.78 -5.92
C VAL A 96 12.32 -9.50 -6.73
N HIS A 97 11.90 -10.27 -7.72
CA HIS A 97 12.79 -11.04 -8.57
C HIS A 97 13.62 -10.13 -9.49
N ILE A 98 14.93 -10.38 -9.56
CA ILE A 98 15.82 -9.71 -10.53
C ILE A 98 15.62 -10.33 -11.93
N THR A 99 15.95 -9.60 -12.99
CA THR A 99 15.70 -10.03 -14.38
C THR A 99 16.37 -11.37 -14.75
N GLY A 100 17.49 -11.72 -14.12
CA GLY A 100 18.17 -13.02 -14.31
C GLY A 100 17.63 -14.16 -13.42
N CYS A 101 16.60 -13.93 -12.62
CA CYS A 101 16.04 -14.96 -11.76
C CYS A 101 15.13 -15.90 -12.57
N PRO A 102 15.22 -17.24 -12.39
CA PRO A 102 14.32 -18.20 -13.06
C PRO A 102 12.83 -17.95 -12.78
N TYR A 103 12.53 -17.31 -11.64
CA TYR A 103 11.18 -17.00 -11.20
C TYR A 103 10.72 -15.58 -11.56
N PHE A 104 11.51 -14.83 -12.32
CA PHE A 104 11.10 -13.50 -12.77
C PHE A 104 9.78 -13.61 -13.57
N GLY A 105 8.79 -12.80 -13.24
CA GLY A 105 7.48 -12.86 -13.91
C GLY A 105 6.56 -13.99 -13.43
N HIS A 106 6.91 -14.72 -12.37
CA HIS A 106 6.07 -15.77 -11.80
C HIS A 106 5.39 -15.29 -10.51
N GLN A 107 4.06 -15.33 -10.45
CA GLN A 107 3.30 -14.91 -9.25
C GLN A 107 3.48 -15.85 -8.06
N ASN A 108 3.52 -17.15 -8.35
CA ASN A 108 3.64 -18.20 -7.34
C ASN A 108 4.82 -19.13 -7.71
N PRO A 109 6.05 -18.74 -7.38
CA PRO A 109 7.22 -19.54 -7.73
C PRO A 109 7.23 -20.87 -6.96
N PRO A 110 7.56 -21.99 -7.62
CA PRO A 110 7.52 -23.33 -7.00
C PRO A 110 8.63 -23.58 -5.98
N ALA A 111 9.65 -22.73 -5.92
CA ALA A 111 10.76 -22.84 -4.98
C ALA A 111 11.32 -21.44 -4.60
N PRO A 112 12.02 -21.32 -3.46
CA PRO A 112 12.61 -20.06 -3.03
C PRO A 112 13.80 -19.64 -3.91
N CYS A 113 14.12 -18.35 -3.93
CA CYS A 113 15.33 -17.82 -4.58
C CYS A 113 16.07 -16.81 -3.70
N SER A 114 17.30 -16.50 -4.09
CA SER A 114 18.18 -15.53 -3.41
C SER A 114 17.90 -14.07 -3.78
N CYS A 115 16.77 -13.77 -4.43
CA CYS A 115 16.42 -12.38 -4.76
C CYS A 115 16.20 -11.55 -3.50
N PRO A 116 16.54 -10.24 -3.52
CA PRO A 116 16.39 -9.38 -2.37
C PRO A 116 14.92 -9.18 -1.98
N LEU A 117 14.71 -8.90 -0.69
CA LEU A 117 13.45 -8.35 -0.21
C LEU A 117 13.48 -6.84 -0.38
N LYS A 118 12.38 -6.26 -0.84
CA LYS A 118 12.19 -4.82 -1.04
C LYS A 118 10.88 -4.37 -0.46
N GLN A 119 10.74 -3.05 -0.27
CA GLN A 119 9.51 -2.50 0.24
C GLN A 119 8.44 -2.60 -0.84
N ALA A 120 7.19 -2.90 -0.46
CA ALA A 120 6.12 -2.94 -1.45
C ALA A 120 5.92 -1.53 -2.04
N TRP A 121 5.71 -1.45 -3.36
CA TRP A 121 5.38 -0.23 -4.08
C TRP A 121 4.33 0.61 -3.34
N GLY A 122 3.21 -0.01 -2.96
CA GLY A 122 2.11 0.70 -2.29
C GLY A 122 2.48 1.27 -0.92
N SER A 123 3.41 0.63 -0.20
CA SER A 123 3.91 1.15 1.07
C SER A 123 4.79 2.39 0.88
N LEU A 124 5.61 2.42 -0.17
CA LEU A 124 6.43 3.59 -0.52
C LEU A 124 5.55 4.76 -1.01
N ASP A 125 4.55 4.49 -1.83
CA ASP A 125 3.62 5.52 -2.32
C ASP A 125 2.82 6.16 -1.17
N ALA A 126 2.27 5.32 -0.28
CA ALA A 126 1.55 5.80 0.90
C ALA A 126 2.46 6.60 1.86
N LEU A 127 3.73 6.20 2.02
CA LEU A 127 4.72 6.95 2.79
C LEU A 127 4.96 8.34 2.19
N ILE A 128 5.16 8.42 0.87
CA ILE A 128 5.36 9.70 0.17
C ILE A 128 4.13 10.60 0.31
N GLY A 129 2.93 10.05 0.23
CA GLY A 129 1.69 10.80 0.48
C GLY A 129 1.67 11.41 1.89
N ARG A 130 2.03 10.64 2.91
CA ARG A 130 2.12 11.14 4.30
C ARG A 130 3.20 12.20 4.47
N LEU A 131 4.37 12.01 3.84
CA LEU A 131 5.48 12.98 3.93
C LEU A 131 5.16 14.29 3.20
N ARG A 132 4.40 14.28 2.11
CA ARG A 132 3.90 15.51 1.48
C ARG A 132 3.01 16.30 2.43
N ALA A 133 2.02 15.62 3.04
CA ALA A 133 1.13 16.26 4.00
C ALA A 133 1.89 16.80 5.22
N ALA A 134 2.86 16.02 5.75
CA ALA A 134 3.70 16.47 6.86
C ALA A 134 4.51 17.71 6.49
N TYR A 135 5.04 17.79 5.28
CA TYR A 135 5.82 18.94 4.82
C TYR A 135 4.98 20.22 4.81
N GLU A 136 3.75 20.15 4.29
CA GLU A 136 2.82 21.28 4.23
C GLU A 136 2.43 21.76 5.65
N GLU A 137 2.15 20.83 6.56
CA GLU A 137 1.84 21.14 7.97
C GLU A 137 3.02 21.75 8.74
N ASN A 138 4.26 21.50 8.31
CA ASN A 138 5.46 22.10 8.90
C ASN A 138 5.86 23.42 8.18
N GLY A 139 4.92 24.06 7.48
CA GLY A 139 5.11 25.37 6.83
C GLY A 139 5.77 25.29 5.45
N GLY A 140 5.90 24.09 4.88
CA GLY A 140 6.43 23.88 3.55
C GLY A 140 5.44 24.27 2.45
N ARG A 141 5.93 24.92 1.38
CA ARG A 141 5.09 25.26 0.23
C ARG A 141 4.95 24.07 -0.74
N PRO A 142 3.78 23.82 -1.31
CA PRO A 142 3.57 22.68 -2.21
C PRO A 142 4.47 22.76 -3.46
N GLU A 143 4.82 23.95 -3.94
CA GLU A 143 5.68 24.15 -5.12
C GLU A 143 7.14 23.75 -4.87
N SER A 144 7.64 23.96 -3.65
CA SER A 144 9.00 23.60 -3.24
C SER A 144 9.09 22.21 -2.62
N ASN A 145 8.01 21.44 -2.64
CA ASN A 145 7.91 20.19 -1.91
C ASN A 145 8.82 19.11 -2.56
N PRO A 146 9.87 18.62 -1.86
CA PRO A 146 10.80 17.65 -2.42
C PRO A 146 10.14 16.29 -2.68
N PHE A 147 9.09 15.94 -1.92
CA PHE A 147 8.32 14.70 -2.12
C PHE A 147 7.37 14.81 -3.32
N GLY A 148 6.99 16.03 -3.73
CA GLY A 148 6.20 16.33 -4.93
C GLY A 148 7.02 16.37 -6.23
N ALA A 149 8.36 16.33 -6.12
CA ALA A 149 9.27 16.48 -7.24
C ALA A 149 9.00 15.45 -8.37
N ARG A 150 9.19 15.89 -9.63
CA ARG A 150 8.99 15.05 -10.82
C ARG A 150 9.82 13.77 -10.77
N ALA A 151 11.06 13.85 -10.30
CA ALA A 151 11.95 12.71 -10.17
C ALA A 151 11.36 11.62 -9.25
N VAL A 152 10.77 12.01 -8.11
CA VAL A 152 10.15 11.06 -7.17
C VAL A 152 8.95 10.36 -7.82
N ARG A 153 8.12 11.10 -8.56
CA ARG A 153 6.97 10.52 -9.28
C ARG A 153 7.39 9.51 -10.35
N ILE A 154 8.47 9.78 -11.08
CA ILE A 154 9.01 8.87 -12.09
C ILE A 154 9.57 7.61 -11.42
N TYR A 155 10.40 7.78 -10.38
CA TYR A 155 10.95 6.66 -9.62
C TYR A 155 9.85 5.74 -9.08
N LEU A 156 8.81 6.31 -8.48
CA LEU A 156 7.66 5.58 -7.97
C LEU A 156 6.94 4.76 -9.06
N ARG A 157 6.76 5.33 -10.26
CA ARG A 157 6.21 4.62 -11.42
C ARG A 157 7.10 3.46 -11.86
N GLU A 158 8.41 3.68 -11.96
CA GLU A 158 9.38 2.64 -12.33
C GLU A 158 9.40 1.49 -11.30
N VAL A 159 9.34 1.81 -10.00
CA VAL A 159 9.24 0.80 -8.93
C VAL A 159 7.95 -0.01 -9.08
N ARG A 160 6.81 0.64 -9.34
CA ARG A 160 5.53 -0.03 -9.56
C ARG A 160 5.61 -1.02 -10.73
N GLU A 161 6.12 -0.57 -11.88
CA GLU A 161 6.23 -1.37 -13.10
C GLU A 161 7.25 -2.50 -12.94
N GLY A 162 8.42 -2.21 -12.35
CA GLY A 162 9.45 -3.19 -12.04
C GLY A 162 8.96 -4.29 -11.10
N GLN A 163 8.23 -3.92 -10.03
CA GLN A 163 7.65 -4.91 -9.11
C GLN A 163 6.53 -5.72 -9.76
N ALA A 164 5.66 -5.10 -10.55
CA ALA A 164 4.60 -5.82 -11.26
C ALA A 164 5.17 -6.85 -12.24
N LYS A 165 6.16 -6.45 -13.03
CA LYS A 165 6.87 -7.32 -13.98
C LYS A 165 7.61 -8.44 -13.25
N ALA A 166 8.36 -8.12 -12.20
CA ALA A 166 9.11 -9.10 -11.42
C ALA A 166 8.23 -10.16 -10.75
N ARG A 167 7.04 -9.76 -10.28
CA ARG A 167 6.08 -10.63 -9.61
C ARG A 167 5.08 -11.27 -10.56
N GLY A 168 5.18 -11.02 -11.87
CA GLY A 168 4.26 -11.62 -12.84
C GLY A 168 2.82 -11.17 -12.71
N ILE A 169 2.55 -9.99 -12.12
CA ILE A 169 1.19 -9.46 -12.04
C ILE A 169 0.90 -8.83 -13.40
N PRO A 170 0.11 -9.47 -14.30
CA PRO A 170 -0.21 -8.86 -15.56
C PRO A 170 -0.94 -7.56 -15.28
N TYR A 171 -0.45 -6.47 -15.86
CA TYR A 171 -1.21 -5.23 -15.94
C TYR A 171 -2.28 -5.43 -17.03
N GLU A 172 -3.23 -6.33 -16.78
CA GLU A 172 -4.49 -6.31 -17.51
C GLU A 172 -5.15 -4.99 -17.09
N LYS A 173 -4.95 -3.98 -17.93
CA LYS A 173 -5.80 -2.81 -17.98
C LYS A 173 -7.17 -3.36 -18.33
N LYS A 174 -7.91 -3.80 -17.30
CA LYS A 174 -9.25 -4.35 -17.43
C LYS A 174 -10.06 -3.31 -18.17
N LYS A 175 -10.15 -3.48 -19.50
CA LYS A 175 -11.16 -2.90 -20.34
C LYS A 175 -12.44 -3.33 -19.65
N ARG A 176 -13.10 -2.37 -19.00
CA ARG A 176 -14.41 -2.55 -18.40
C ARG A 176 -15.21 -3.33 -19.43
N LYS A 177 -15.56 -4.58 -19.10
CA LYS A 177 -16.51 -5.35 -19.87
C LYS A 177 -17.82 -4.58 -19.76
N GLU A 178 -18.08 -3.72 -20.73
CA GLU A 178 -19.45 -3.46 -21.14
C GLU A 178 -20.09 -4.81 -21.44
N GLY A 179 -21.29 -5.03 -20.92
CA GLY A 179 -22.12 -6.18 -21.24
C GLY A 179 -22.07 -7.33 -20.23
N ALA A 180 -22.88 -7.20 -19.18
CA ALA A 180 -23.66 -8.31 -18.65
C ALA A 180 -24.97 -7.75 -18.06
N GLY A 181 -25.73 -7.05 -18.90
CA GLY A 181 -27.18 -6.94 -18.77
C GLY A 181 -27.78 -8.06 -19.62
N GLY A 182 -28.73 -8.81 -19.05
CA GLY A 182 -29.34 -9.97 -19.69
C GLY A 182 -30.15 -9.64 -20.94
N GLY A 183 -30.37 -10.67 -21.75
CA GLY A 183 -31.27 -10.62 -22.92
C GLY A 183 -30.92 -11.68 -23.95
N SER A 184 -31.64 -12.81 -23.90
CA SER A 184 -31.66 -13.87 -24.89
C SER A 184 -31.95 -13.35 -26.30
N THR A 185 -31.27 -13.88 -27.33
CA THR A 185 -31.90 -14.43 -28.56
C THR A 185 -30.86 -15.14 -29.44
N SER A 186 -31.36 -16.21 -30.05
CA SER A 186 -30.77 -17.18 -30.97
C SER A 186 -30.32 -16.61 -32.33
N GLY A 187 -29.33 -17.27 -32.95
CA GLY A 187 -29.10 -17.18 -34.40
C GLY A 187 -27.70 -17.61 -34.81
N GLY A 188 -27.56 -18.85 -35.26
CA GLY A 188 -26.33 -19.36 -35.88
C GLY A 188 -26.13 -18.79 -37.29
N GLY A 189 -24.86 -18.63 -37.68
CA GLY A 189 -24.45 -18.22 -39.01
C GLY A 189 -22.96 -18.48 -39.20
N GLU A 190 -22.66 -19.51 -39.98
CA GLU A 190 -21.35 -19.84 -40.53
C GLU A 190 -20.88 -18.75 -41.52
N GLY A 191 -19.57 -18.49 -41.55
CA GLY A 191 -18.98 -17.55 -42.51
C GLY A 191 -17.46 -17.48 -42.41
N SER A 192 -16.80 -18.17 -43.34
CA SER A 192 -15.37 -18.12 -43.67
C SER A 192 -14.83 -16.70 -43.91
N GLY A 193 -13.53 -16.49 -43.71
CA GLY A 193 -12.85 -15.28 -44.17
C GLY A 193 -11.43 -15.12 -43.66
N ASP A 194 -10.50 -15.16 -44.60
CA ASP A 194 -9.05 -15.33 -44.56
C ASP A 194 -8.17 -14.26 -43.86
N ALA A 195 -6.90 -14.65 -43.78
CA ALA A 195 -5.66 -13.99 -43.38
C ALA A 195 -5.48 -12.51 -43.74
N ASP A 196 -4.68 -11.79 -42.95
CA ASP A 196 -3.32 -11.39 -43.38
C ASP A 196 -2.46 -10.94 -42.19
N SER A 197 -1.16 -11.26 -42.26
CA SER A 197 -0.14 -10.93 -41.28
C SER A 197 0.88 -9.96 -41.88
N SER A 198 1.36 -9.06 -41.02
CA SER A 198 2.71 -8.45 -41.06
C SER A 198 2.89 -7.18 -41.87
N ALA A 199 3.27 -6.11 -41.17
CA ALA A 199 4.29 -5.18 -41.67
C ALA A 199 5.12 -4.64 -40.49
N ALA A 200 6.40 -5.00 -40.51
CA ALA A 200 7.47 -4.45 -39.71
C ALA A 200 8.03 -3.17 -40.35
N ALA A 201 8.50 -2.23 -39.55
CA ALA A 201 9.55 -1.26 -39.90
C ALA A 201 10.09 -0.67 -38.58
N SER A 202 11.25 -1.12 -38.09
CA SER A 202 12.61 -0.77 -38.51
C SER A 202 13.13 0.51 -37.84
N SER A 203 14.05 0.25 -36.92
CA SER A 203 14.97 1.16 -36.24
C SER A 203 15.96 1.78 -37.22
N ALA A 204 16.34 3.04 -37.00
CA ALA A 204 17.55 3.63 -37.56
C ALA A 204 18.35 4.33 -36.45
N ALA A 205 19.57 3.84 -36.27
CA ALA A 205 20.61 4.43 -35.44
C ALA A 205 21.29 5.58 -36.17
N ALA A 206 21.78 6.57 -35.42
CA ALA A 206 22.80 7.50 -35.90
C ALA A 206 23.88 7.62 -34.81
N THR A 207 25.01 6.99 -35.08
CA THR A 207 26.28 7.12 -34.37
C THR A 207 27.03 8.30 -35.01
N THR A 208 27.41 9.30 -34.22
CA THR A 208 28.39 10.32 -34.63
C THR A 208 29.62 10.16 -33.76
N THR A 209 30.70 9.73 -34.41
CA THR A 209 32.06 9.66 -33.86
C THR A 209 32.80 10.95 -34.19
N VAL A 210 33.64 11.38 -33.26
CA VAL A 210 34.64 12.47 -33.34
C VAL A 210 35.86 12.06 -34.15
#